data_AF-A0AAN9S7A9-F1
#
_entry.id   AF-A0AAN9S7A9-F1
#
_cell.length_a   1.000
_cell.length_b   1.000
_cell.length_c   1.000
_cell.angle_alpha   90.00
_cell.angle_beta   90.00
_cell.angle_gamma   90.00
#
_symmetry.space_group_name_H-M   'P 1'
#
loop_
_entity.id
_entity.type
_entity.pdbx_description
1 polymer ?
#
loop_
_entity_poly.entity_id
_entity_poly.type
_entity_poly.pdbx_seq_one_letter_code
_entity_poly.pdbx_strand_id
1 'polypeptide(L)'
;MDKYYHIDNIIMEEETVSVIFQKAASGVGIDPGSTMDYIETGSKVELPFWLAHELHLRQAVSVNLASCFDQKTRQELHADSAAVDQRSRCPFFYEFGCKIAPIFGDRTIGFLLLSAFKMYETAQSAMASLKKWRIGGPRFQIASVLSRKRKSME
;
A
#
# COMPACT_ATOMS: atom_id res chain seq x y z
N MET A 1 4.59 -13.96 1.29
CA MET A 1 5.81 -14.69 0.93
C MET A 1 6.37 -13.98 -0.28
N ASP A 2 7.37 -13.13 -0.08
CA ASP A 2 7.92 -12.30 -1.15
C ASP A 2 8.52 -13.19 -2.23
N LYS A 3 8.02 -13.04 -3.45
CA LYS A 3 8.49 -13.79 -4.61
C LYS A 3 9.55 -12.94 -5.29
N TYR A 4 10.82 -13.31 -5.12
CA TYR A 4 11.96 -12.56 -5.66
C TYR A 4 11.85 -12.30 -7.17
N TYR A 5 11.33 -13.25 -7.95
CA TYR A 5 11.19 -13.15 -9.41
C TYR A 5 9.85 -12.58 -9.87
N HIS A 6 9.05 -11.99 -8.97
CA HIS A 6 7.78 -11.38 -9.37
C HIS A 6 8.03 -10.00 -9.96
N ILE A 7 7.63 -9.80 -11.21
CA ILE A 7 7.85 -8.55 -11.94
C ILE A 7 7.21 -7.37 -11.20
N ASP A 8 5.98 -7.55 -10.71
CA ASP A 8 5.28 -6.49 -9.97
C ASP A 8 6.02 -6.08 -8.70
N ASN A 9 6.70 -7.01 -8.02
CA ASN A 9 7.50 -6.69 -6.84
C ASN A 9 8.74 -5.86 -7.21
N ILE A 10 9.41 -6.22 -8.30
CA ILE A 10 10.59 -5.51 -8.79
C ILE A 10 10.21 -4.07 -9.16
N ILE A 11 9.12 -3.91 -9.91
CA ILE A 11 8.63 -2.59 -10.34
C ILE A 11 8.18 -1.77 -9.12
N MET A 12 7.51 -2.39 -8.16
CA MET A 12 7.08 -1.71 -6.93
C MET A 12 8.27 -1.23 -6.08
N GLU A 13 9.34 -2.02 -5.98
CA GLU A 13 10.52 -1.64 -5.20
C GLU A 13 11.41 -0.61 -5.89
N GLU A 14 11.25 -0.39 -7.20
CA GLU A 14 11.92 0.68 -7.96
C GLU A 14 11.34 2.07 -7.64
N GLU A 15 10.14 2.14 -7.06
CA GLU A 15 9.50 3.38 -6.64
C GLU A 15 10.43 4.21 -5.74
N THR A 16 10.60 5.50 -6.06
CA THR A 16 11.48 6.39 -5.31
C THR A 16 10.82 6.85 -4.01
N VAL A 17 11.57 6.77 -2.91
CA VAL A 17 11.16 7.20 -1.59
C VAL A 17 12.16 8.21 -1.07
N SER A 18 11.61 9.23 -0.41
CA SER A 18 12.39 10.25 0.23
C SER A 18 13.07 9.71 1.48
N VAL A 19 14.38 9.93 1.60
CA VAL A 19 15.16 9.45 2.72
C VAL A 19 16.11 10.52 3.27
N ILE A 20 16.45 10.42 4.55
CA ILE A 20 17.40 11.31 5.22
C ILE A 20 18.60 10.48 5.67
N PHE A 21 19.79 10.83 5.19
CA PHE A 21 21.02 10.17 5.60
C PHE A 21 21.36 10.51 7.06
N GLN A 22 21.48 9.49 7.90
CA GLN A 22 21.92 9.66 9.30
C GLN A 22 23.44 9.56 9.44
N LYS A 23 24.09 8.97 8.45
CA LYS A 23 25.54 8.86 8.36
C LYS A 23 25.99 9.44 7.03
N ALA A 24 27.08 10.19 7.05
CA ALA A 24 27.70 10.67 5.83
C ALA A 24 28.17 9.49 4.97
N ALA A 25 28.04 9.65 3.66
CA ALA A 25 28.44 8.63 2.69
C ALA A 25 29.31 9.27 1.61
N SER A 26 30.50 8.71 1.38
CA SER A 26 31.41 9.12 0.32
C SER A 26 31.39 8.11 -0.84
N GLY A 27 31.73 8.57 -2.04
CA GLY A 27 31.74 7.75 -3.25
C GLY A 27 30.34 7.45 -3.81
N VAL A 28 29.32 8.22 -3.40
CA VAL A 28 27.94 8.01 -3.85
C VAL A 28 27.60 9.09 -4.89
N GLY A 29 27.68 8.74 -6.17
CA GLY A 29 27.32 9.62 -7.29
C GLY A 29 25.80 9.76 -7.46
N ILE A 30 25.10 10.23 -6.42
CA ILE A 30 23.64 10.44 -6.45
C ILE A 30 23.27 11.57 -7.41
N ASP A 31 24.04 12.66 -7.42
CA ASP A 31 23.81 13.82 -8.27
C ASP A 31 24.94 13.95 -9.30
N PRO A 32 24.68 13.72 -10.60
CA PRO A 32 25.69 13.88 -11.64
C PRO A 32 26.17 15.34 -11.80
N GLY A 33 25.48 16.32 -11.21
CA GLY A 33 25.88 17.72 -11.19
C GLY A 33 26.76 18.12 -10.00
N SER A 34 26.90 17.26 -9.01
CA SER A 34 27.72 17.53 -7.82
C SER A 34 29.21 17.31 -8.11
N THR A 35 30.03 18.34 -7.88
CA THR A 35 31.49 18.22 -7.96
C THR A 35 32.07 17.33 -6.85
N MET A 36 31.31 17.05 -5.80
CA MET A 36 31.73 16.22 -4.67
C MET A 36 30.88 14.96 -4.55
N ASP A 37 31.53 13.80 -4.59
CA ASP A 37 30.92 12.49 -4.33
C ASP A 37 30.70 12.26 -2.82
N TYR A 38 30.12 13.25 -2.13
CA TYR A 38 29.93 13.22 -0.68
C TYR A 38 28.53 13.67 -0.29
N ILE A 39 27.88 12.85 0.51
CA ILE A 39 26.58 13.12 1.12
C ILE A 39 26.81 13.48 2.58
N GLU A 40 26.36 14.66 2.98
CA GLU A 40 26.40 15.11 4.37
C GLU A 40 25.34 14.40 5.22
N THR A 41 25.63 14.29 6.52
CA THR A 41 24.62 13.83 7.47
C THR A 41 23.45 14.81 7.50
N GLY A 42 22.23 14.30 7.38
CA GLY A 42 20.99 15.06 7.34
C GLY A 42 20.53 15.42 5.93
N SER A 43 21.30 15.10 4.88
CA SER A 43 20.87 15.33 3.51
C SER A 43 19.63 14.50 3.15
N LYS A 44 18.64 15.17 2.56
CA LYS A 44 17.43 14.56 2.03
C LYS A 44 17.67 14.16 0.57
N VAL A 45 17.50 12.88 0.27
CA VAL A 45 17.76 12.28 -1.05
C VAL A 45 16.57 11.40 -1.42
N GLU A 46 16.21 11.36 -2.70
CA GLU A 46 15.24 10.40 -3.22
C GLU A 46 15.99 9.15 -3.70
N LEU A 47 15.67 7.99 -3.14
CA LEU A 47 16.28 6.71 -3.50
C LEU A 47 15.19 5.69 -3.84
N PRO A 48 15.47 4.73 -4.73
CA PRO A 48 14.58 3.59 -4.91
C PRO A 48 14.35 2.84 -3.59
N PHE A 49 13.14 2.34 -3.38
CA PHE A 49 12.75 1.68 -2.13
C PHE A 49 13.64 0.48 -1.79
N TRP A 50 14.03 -0.35 -2.77
CA TRP A 50 14.92 -1.49 -2.51
C TRP A 50 16.25 -1.08 -1.85
N LEU A 51 16.81 0.06 -2.26
CA LEU A 51 18.06 0.57 -1.70
C LEU A 51 17.82 1.24 -0.34
N ALA A 52 16.76 2.04 -0.25
CA ALA A 52 16.36 2.70 1.00
C ALA A 52 16.12 1.68 2.12
N HIS A 53 15.48 0.55 1.81
CA HIS A 53 15.23 -0.55 2.74
C HIS A 53 16.53 -1.14 3.30
N GLU A 54 17.48 -1.50 2.43
CA GLU A 54 18.77 -2.07 2.85
C GLU A 54 19.60 -1.08 3.69
N LEU A 55 19.59 0.21 3.32
CA LEU A 55 20.28 1.26 4.08
C LEU A 55 19.65 1.52 5.44
N HIS A 56 18.32 1.41 5.54
CA HIS A 56 17.60 1.53 6.80
C HIS A 56 17.95 0.39 7.76
N LEU A 57 18.01 -0.86 7.27
CA LEU A 57 18.43 -2.02 8.07
C LEU A 57 19.84 -1.85 8.67
N ARG A 58 20.71 -1.14 7.97
CA ARG A 58 22.08 -0.81 8.41
C ARG A 58 22.16 0.43 9.31
N GLN A 59 21.02 1.02 9.67
CA GLN A 59 20.94 2.28 10.43
C GLN A 59 21.80 3.39 9.81
N ALA A 60 21.82 3.45 8.46
CA ALA A 60 22.51 4.51 7.73
C ALA A 60 21.55 5.64 7.35
N VAL A 61 20.26 5.34 7.24
CA VAL A 61 19.25 6.21 6.64
C VAL A 61 17.91 6.10 7.38
N SER A 62 17.24 7.24 7.54
CA SER A 62 15.85 7.35 7.98
C SER A 62 14.94 7.49 6.77
N VAL A 63 14.00 6.57 6.59
CA VAL A 63 13.03 6.63 5.48
C VAL A 63 11.89 7.58 5.85
N ASN A 64 11.58 8.55 5.00
CA ASN A 64 10.39 9.38 5.17
C ASN A 64 9.17 8.66 4.60
N LEU A 65 8.00 9.03 5.13
CA LEU A 65 6.75 8.50 4.63
C LEU A 65 6.56 8.92 3.17
N ALA A 66 6.31 7.96 2.30
CA ALA A 66 5.96 8.25 0.91
C ALA A 66 4.68 9.08 0.86
N SER A 67 4.62 10.04 -0.07
CA SER A 67 3.50 10.98 -0.20
C SER A 67 2.14 10.29 -0.41
N CYS A 68 2.14 9.07 -0.93
CA CYS A 68 0.96 8.23 -1.05
C CYS A 68 0.32 7.86 0.31
N PHE A 69 1.05 7.96 1.42
CA PHE A 69 0.55 7.74 2.78
C PHE A 69 0.42 9.02 3.61
N ASP A 70 0.54 10.19 3.00
CA ASP A 70 0.40 11.48 3.68
C ASP A 70 -0.94 11.59 4.43
N GLN A 71 -0.94 12.42 5.46
CA GLN A 71 -2.12 12.67 6.30
C GLN A 71 -3.38 13.03 5.48
N LYS A 72 -3.21 13.78 4.38
CA LYS A 72 -4.29 14.08 3.44
C LYS A 72 -4.90 12.82 2.83
N THR A 73 -4.06 11.95 2.26
CA THR A 73 -4.50 10.67 1.67
C THR A 73 -5.14 9.77 2.74
N ARG A 74 -4.62 9.80 3.97
CA ARG A 74 -5.23 9.05 5.09
C ARG A 74 -6.64 9.53 5.42
N GLN A 75 -6.87 10.85 5.44
CA GLN A 75 -8.19 11.43 5.67
C GLN A 75 -9.16 11.11 4.54
N GLU A 76 -8.71 11.18 3.30
CA GLU A 76 -9.52 10.82 2.13
C GLU A 76 -9.91 9.33 2.14
N LEU A 77 -8.97 8.44 2.43
CA LEU A 77 -9.25 7.01 2.58
C LEU A 77 -10.20 6.72 3.75
N HIS A 78 -10.09 7.47 4.85
CA HIS A 78 -10.98 7.35 5.99
C HIS A 78 -12.40 7.84 5.67
N ALA A 79 -12.55 8.86 4.83
CA ALA A 79 -13.85 9.37 4.41
C ALA A 79 -14.55 8.38 3.46
N ASP A 80 -13.88 7.98 2.38
CA ASP A 80 -14.34 6.93 1.47
C ASP A 80 -13.20 6.38 0.63
N SER A 81 -12.61 5.27 1.08
CA SER A 81 -11.52 4.61 0.35
C SER A 81 -11.91 4.05 -1.02
N ALA A 82 -13.20 3.81 -1.30
CA ALA A 82 -13.64 3.28 -2.59
C ALA A 82 -13.72 4.37 -3.66
N ALA A 83 -13.85 5.64 -3.24
CA ALA A 83 -13.88 6.80 -4.13
C ALA A 83 -12.49 7.40 -4.41
N VAL A 84 -11.46 7.04 -3.63
CA VAL A 84 -10.09 7.52 -3.84
C VAL A 84 -9.43 6.74 -4.95
N ASP A 85 -8.97 7.44 -5.99
CA ASP A 85 -8.10 6.84 -7.00
C ASP A 85 -6.69 6.64 -6.43
N GLN A 86 -6.47 5.44 -5.87
CA GLN A 86 -5.18 5.03 -5.32
C GLN A 86 -4.16 4.77 -6.43
N ARG A 87 -4.60 4.32 -7.62
CA ARG A 87 -3.71 3.85 -8.69
C ARG A 87 -2.93 5.00 -9.34
N SER A 88 -3.54 6.17 -9.50
CA SER A 88 -2.83 7.35 -10.02
C SER A 88 -1.79 7.90 -9.05
N ARG A 89 -1.91 7.60 -7.75
CA ARG A 89 -0.96 8.05 -6.71
C ARG A 89 0.12 7.03 -6.43
N CYS A 90 -0.24 5.76 -6.36
CA CYS A 90 0.68 4.65 -6.11
C CYS A 90 0.07 3.38 -6.74
N PRO A 91 0.60 2.90 -7.88
CA PRO A 91 0.07 1.72 -8.55
C PRO A 91 0.04 0.46 -7.67
N PHE A 92 1.00 0.34 -6.74
CA PHE A 92 1.17 -0.80 -5.85
C PHE A 92 0.86 -0.45 -4.38
N PHE A 93 -0.10 0.45 -4.14
CA PHE A 93 -0.43 1.01 -2.82
C PHE A 93 -0.49 -0.02 -1.67
N TYR A 94 -1.21 -1.12 -1.87
CA TYR A 94 -1.38 -2.14 -0.82
C TYR A 94 -0.10 -2.93 -0.53
N GLU A 95 0.60 -3.38 -1.57
CA GLU A 95 1.82 -4.19 -1.41
C GLU A 95 2.97 -3.33 -0.87
N PHE A 96 3.15 -2.14 -1.44
CA PHE A 96 4.12 -1.16 -0.98
C PHE A 96 3.86 -0.75 0.48
N GLY A 97 2.59 -0.52 0.83
CA GLY A 97 2.17 -0.22 2.20
C GLY A 97 2.53 -1.32 3.21
N CYS A 98 2.35 -2.58 2.83
CA CYS A 98 2.75 -3.72 3.66
C CYS A 98 4.27 -3.78 3.90
N LYS A 99 5.09 -3.39 2.91
CA LYS A 99 6.56 -3.37 3.05
C LYS A 99 7.08 -2.17 3.84
N ILE A 100 6.47 -0.99 3.68
CA ILE A 100 6.93 0.23 4.36
C ILE A 100 6.46 0.31 5.82
N ALA A 101 5.32 -0.29 6.17
CA ALA A 101 4.77 -0.29 7.53
C ALA A 101 5.77 -0.75 8.63
N PRO A 102 6.51 -1.87 8.49
CA PRO A 102 7.48 -2.27 9.51
C PRO A 102 8.71 -1.36 9.58
N ILE A 103 9.13 -0.75 8.47
CA ILE A 103 10.29 0.15 8.37
C ILE A 103 9.99 1.47 9.07
N PHE A 104 8.80 2.03 8.82
CA PHE A 104 8.41 3.33 9.36
C PHE A 104 7.95 3.24 10.83
N GLY A 105 7.60 2.05 11.31
CA GLY A 105 7.18 1.81 12.69
C GLY A 105 5.80 2.38 13.06
N ASP A 106 5.08 2.97 12.10
CA ASP A 106 3.74 3.51 12.29
C ASP A 106 2.69 2.40 12.13
N ARG A 107 2.13 1.98 13.27
CA ARG A 107 1.09 0.94 13.32
C ARG A 107 -0.21 1.35 12.63
N THR A 108 -0.42 2.64 12.38
CA THR A 108 -1.65 3.14 11.75
C THR A 108 -1.71 2.77 10.26
N ILE A 109 -0.57 2.62 9.59
CA ILE A 109 -0.50 2.25 8.16
C ILE A 109 -1.15 0.89 7.95
N GLY A 110 -0.82 -0.10 8.77
CA GLY A 110 -1.44 -1.44 8.68
C GLY A 110 -2.95 -1.43 8.88
N PHE A 111 -3.45 -0.64 9.85
CA PHE A 111 -4.88 -0.49 10.08
C PHE A 111 -5.58 0.20 8.90
N LEU A 112 -4.95 1.24 8.34
CA LEU A 112 -5.45 1.98 7.20
C LEU A 112 -5.54 1.14 5.92
N LEU A 113 -4.52 0.31 5.65
CA LEU A 113 -4.55 -0.61 4.52
C LEU A 113 -5.70 -1.62 4.66
N LEU A 114 -5.88 -2.16 5.87
CA LEU A 114 -6.95 -3.12 6.16
C LEU A 114 -8.34 -2.50 6.05
N SER A 115 -8.53 -1.28 6.57
CA SER A 115 -9.82 -0.60 6.49
C SER A 115 -10.17 -0.22 5.05
N ALA A 116 -9.20 0.29 4.28
CA ALA A 116 -9.36 0.61 2.87
C ALA A 116 -9.69 -0.63 2.03
N PHE A 117 -9.02 -1.76 2.28
CA PHE A 117 -9.28 -3.01 1.57
C PHE A 117 -10.71 -3.54 1.83
N LYS A 118 -11.13 -3.56 3.10
CA LYS A 118 -12.49 -4.01 3.47
C LYS A 118 -13.56 -3.14 2.82
N MET A 119 -13.38 -1.84 2.82
CA MET A 119 -14.37 -0.91 2.27
C MET A 119 -14.44 -0.97 0.74
N TYR A 120 -13.32 -1.23 0.07
CA TYR A 120 -13.31 -1.54 -1.35
C TYR A 120 -14.10 -2.83 -1.67
N GLU A 121 -13.91 -3.90 -0.89
CA GLU A 121 -14.63 -5.16 -1.06
C GLU A 121 -16.14 -5.01 -0.84
N THR A 122 -16.54 -4.28 0.21
CA THR A 122 -17.96 -4.01 0.47
C THR A 122 -18.58 -3.16 -0.64
N ALA A 123 -17.87 -2.16 -1.14
CA ALA A 123 -18.33 -1.34 -2.26
C ALA A 123 -18.52 -2.18 -3.53
N GLN A 124 -17.57 -3.06 -3.87
CA GLN A 124 -17.73 -3.99 -5.01
C GLN A 124 -18.94 -4.92 -4.85
N SER A 125 -19.12 -5.51 -3.67
CA SER A 125 -20.24 -6.42 -3.39
C SER A 125 -21.60 -5.70 -3.44
N ALA A 126 -21.66 -4.48 -2.90
CA ALA A 126 -22.85 -3.62 -2.97
C ALA A 126 -23.16 -3.25 -4.43
N MET A 127 -22.16 -2.85 -5.21
CA MET A 127 -22.33 -2.53 -6.64
C MET A 127 -22.76 -3.73 -7.47
N ALA A 128 -22.23 -4.92 -7.18
CA ALA A 128 -22.67 -6.17 -7.81
C ALA A 128 -24.15 -6.47 -7.49
N SER A 129 -24.55 -6.29 -6.23
CA SER A 129 -25.94 -6.48 -5.78
C SER A 129 -26.89 -5.45 -6.39
N LEU A 130 -26.49 -4.18 -6.45
CA LEU A 130 -27.24 -3.10 -7.10
C LEU A 130 -27.40 -3.37 -8.60
N LYS A 131 -26.34 -3.81 -9.28
CA LYS A 131 -26.38 -4.17 -10.70
C LYS A 131 -27.35 -5.34 -10.93
N LYS A 132 -27.33 -6.37 -10.08
CA LYS A 132 -28.29 -7.48 -10.12
C LYS A 132 -29.73 -7.02 -9.92
N TRP A 133 -29.98 -6.13 -8.96
CA TRP A 133 -31.30 -5.54 -8.71
C TRP A 133 -31.79 -4.73 -9.91
N ARG A 134 -30.93 -3.90 -10.50
CA ARG A 134 -31.25 -3.04 -11.65
C ARG A 134 -31.61 -3.82 -12.92
N ILE A 135 -30.96 -4.97 -13.16
CA ILE A 135 -31.22 -5.82 -14.34
C ILE A 135 -32.50 -6.68 -14.15
N GLY A 136 -33.20 -6.56 -13.02
CA GLY A 136 -34.46 -7.26 -12.79
C GLY A 136 -34.29 -8.73 -12.40
N GLY A 137 -33.15 -9.10 -11.81
CA GLY A 137 -32.94 -10.45 -11.27
C GLY A 137 -33.93 -10.81 -10.14
N PRO A 138 -33.98 -12.08 -9.70
CA PRO A 138 -34.90 -12.54 -8.65
C PRO A 138 -34.76 -11.67 -7.39
N ARG A 139 -35.81 -10.93 -7.05
CA ARG A 139 -35.82 -9.98 -5.91
C ARG A 139 -35.74 -10.67 -4.54
N PHE A 140 -36.06 -11.96 -4.49
CA PHE A 140 -36.01 -12.78 -3.28
C PHE A 140 -35.25 -14.06 -3.62
N GLN A 141 -34.14 -14.30 -2.91
CA GLN A 141 -33.51 -15.62 -2.87
C GLN A 141 -33.90 -16.29 -1.55
N ILE A 142 -34.24 -17.58 -1.62
CA ILE A 142 -34.55 -18.37 -0.43
C ILE A 142 -33.26 -18.51 0.35
N ALA A 143 -33.25 -18.06 1.61
CA ALA A 143 -32.07 -18.18 2.47
C ALA A 143 -31.66 -19.66 2.59
N SER A 144 -30.35 -19.92 2.63
CA SER A 144 -29.79 -21.27 2.72
C SER A 144 -30.32 -22.05 3.94
N VAL A 145 -30.68 -21.34 5.01
CA VAL A 145 -31.31 -21.88 6.22
C VAL A 145 -32.71 -22.46 5.98
N LEU A 146 -33.49 -21.88 5.04
CA LEU A 146 -34.82 -22.34 4.65
C LEU A 146 -34.76 -23.51 3.65
N SER A 147 -33.61 -23.74 3.01
CA SER A 147 -33.44 -24.81 2.02
C SER A 147 -33.05 -26.16 2.65
N ARG A 148 -32.73 -26.20 3.95
CA ARG A 148 -32.49 -27.47 4.67
C ARG A 148 -33.81 -28.19 4.92
N LYS A 149 -34.14 -29.16 4.06
CA LYS A 149 -35.17 -30.17 4.34
C LYS A 149 -34.80 -30.90 5.65
N ARG A 150 -35.71 -30.94 6.63
CA ARG A 150 -35.52 -31.76 7.83
C ARG A 150 -35.34 -33.21 7.39
N LYS A 151 -34.28 -33.86 7.88
CA LYS A 151 -34.05 -35.29 7.70
C LYS A 151 -35.20 -36.01 8.43
N SER A 152 -35.96 -36.83 7.71
CA SER A 152 -36.98 -37.69 8.35
C SER A 152 -36.25 -38.72 9.20
N MET A 153 -36.64 -38.84 10.46
CA MET A 153 -36.28 -39.96 11.32
C MET A 153 -37.32 -41.05 11.03
N GLU A 154 -36.93 -42.07 10.29
CA GLU A 154 -37.48 -43.42 10.47
C GLU A 154 -36.68 -44.13 11.55
#